data_AF-A0A645EPJ1-F1
#
_entry.id   AF-A0A645EPJ1-F1
#
_cell.length_a   1.000
_cell.length_b   1.000
_cell.length_c   1.000
_cell.angle_alpha   90.00
_cell.angle_beta   90.00
_cell.angle_gamma   90.00
#
_symmetry.space_group_name_H-M   'P 1'
#
loop_
_entity.id
_entity.type
_entity.pdbx_description
1 polymer ?
#
loop_
_entity_poly.entity_id
_entity_poly.type
_entity_poly.pdbx_seq_one_letter_code
_entity_poly.pdbx_strand_id
1 'polypeptide(L)'
;MKVNPLKLIDDEKIDKEIERVLHIIEGKLKLNTSNIVGVTTTTREDEVLNLSELSKKLGMDEEAISVKINKGLAKITELALELSNSSIGALYTSGGDVTMEVMKRLGVEGIDIKDEIIPLAVYGRFIGGKYPNMPAITKGGLIGDKKTLSLCIDYLATKISTQYYIK
;
A
#
# COMPACT_ATOMS: atom_id res chain seq x y z
N MET A 1 -10.07 -0.21 3.86
CA MET A 1 -10.92 -1.15 3.13
C MET A 1 -10.23 -2.48 3.01
N LYS A 2 -11.01 -3.55 3.14
CA LYS A 2 -10.50 -4.92 3.09
C LYS A 2 -10.54 -5.44 1.64
N VAL A 3 -9.42 -6.00 1.20
CA VAL A 3 -9.24 -6.72 -0.06
C VAL A 3 -9.26 -8.20 0.25
N ASN A 4 -9.91 -9.01 -0.60
CA ASN A 4 -9.90 -10.45 -0.45
C ASN A 4 -8.64 -11.04 -1.13
N PRO A 5 -7.62 -11.48 -0.37
CA PRO A 5 -6.39 -12.01 -0.94
C PRO A 5 -6.61 -13.29 -1.78
N LEU A 6 -7.60 -14.12 -1.45
CA LEU A 6 -7.91 -15.32 -2.23
C LEU A 6 -8.38 -14.99 -3.65
N LYS A 7 -9.08 -13.85 -3.82
CA LYS A 7 -9.46 -13.38 -5.15
C LYS A 7 -8.31 -12.73 -5.91
N LEU A 8 -7.28 -12.23 -5.22
CA LEU A 8 -6.08 -11.70 -5.88
C LEU A 8 -5.16 -12.81 -6.42
N ILE A 9 -5.27 -14.03 -5.89
CA ILE A 9 -4.50 -15.19 -6.35
C ILE A 9 -5.16 -15.87 -7.55
N ASP A 10 -6.50 -15.76 -7.64
CA ASP A 10 -7.33 -16.37 -8.67
C ASP A 10 -7.42 -15.47 -9.91
N ASP A 11 -6.85 -15.94 -11.03
CA ASP A 11 -6.72 -15.19 -12.28
C ASP A 11 -8.08 -14.84 -12.91
N GLU A 12 -9.15 -15.58 -12.60
CA GLU A 12 -10.51 -15.27 -13.09
C GLU A 12 -11.25 -14.25 -12.21
N LYS A 13 -10.76 -14.02 -10.99
CA LYS A 13 -11.43 -13.16 -9.99
C LYS A 13 -10.68 -11.88 -9.67
N ILE A 14 -9.40 -11.80 -10.04
CA ILE A 14 -8.54 -10.66 -9.70
C ILE A 14 -9.13 -9.34 -10.19
N ASP A 15 -9.54 -9.24 -11.46
CA ASP A 15 -10.07 -8.00 -12.03
C ASP A 15 -11.34 -7.54 -11.30
N LYS A 16 -12.27 -8.46 -11.03
CA LYS A 16 -13.51 -8.18 -10.30
C LYS A 16 -13.24 -7.68 -8.88
N GLU A 17 -12.24 -8.23 -8.21
CA GLU A 17 -11.89 -7.78 -6.85
C GLU A 17 -11.24 -6.40 -6.86
N ILE A 18 -10.38 -6.13 -7.85
CA ILE A 18 -9.73 -4.84 -8.02
C ILE A 18 -10.77 -3.76 -8.35
N GLU A 19 -11.66 -4.02 -9.31
CA GLU A 19 -12.77 -3.12 -9.65
C GLU A 19 -13.66 -2.81 -8.44
N ARG A 20 -14.02 -3.84 -7.66
CA ARG A 20 -14.80 -3.66 -6.43
C ARG A 20 -14.11 -2.73 -5.44
N VAL A 21 -12.81 -2.92 -5.22
CA VAL A 21 -12.02 -2.09 -4.30
C VAL A 21 -11.92 -0.66 -4.82
N LEU A 22 -11.66 -0.48 -6.11
CA LEU A 22 -11.57 0.84 -6.74
C LEU A 22 -12.89 1.61 -6.69
N HIS A 23 -14.02 0.94 -6.90
CA HIS A 23 -15.34 1.57 -6.76
C HIS A 23 -15.57 2.13 -5.34
N ILE A 24 -15.10 1.40 -4.31
CA ILE A 24 -15.16 1.87 -2.91
C ILE A 24 -14.22 3.07 -2.72
N ILE A 25 -13.00 3.02 -3.26
CA ILE A 25 -12.03 4.13 -3.21
C ILE A 25 -12.64 5.37 -3.85
N GLU A 26 -13.19 5.23 -5.06
CA GLU A 26 -13.83 6.32 -5.80
C GLU A 26 -14.93 7.00 -4.98
N GLY A 27 -15.83 6.20 -4.41
CA GLY A 27 -16.90 6.72 -3.56
C GLY A 27 -16.36 7.49 -2.35
N LYS A 28 -15.30 6.98 -1.71
CA LYS A 28 -14.67 7.66 -0.56
C LYS A 28 -13.97 8.96 -0.95
N LEU A 29 -13.29 8.98 -2.09
CA LEU A 29 -12.64 10.19 -2.62
C LEU A 29 -13.69 11.26 -2.98
N LYS A 30 -14.80 10.88 -3.62
CA LYS A 30 -15.90 11.81 -3.97
C LYS A 30 -16.58 12.42 -2.74
N LEU A 31 -16.78 11.62 -1.69
CA LEU A 31 -17.39 12.10 -0.44
C LEU A 31 -16.47 13.06 0.33
N ASN A 32 -15.15 12.94 0.16
CA ASN A 32 -14.13 13.77 0.82
C ASN A 32 -14.30 13.86 2.36
N THR A 33 -14.73 12.76 3.00
CA THR A 33 -15.00 12.72 4.44
C THR A 33 -13.77 12.34 5.28
N SER A 34 -12.66 11.98 4.65
CA SER A 34 -11.47 11.47 5.35
C SER A 34 -10.21 11.75 4.53
N ASN A 35 -9.13 12.12 5.21
CA ASN A 35 -7.84 12.44 4.59
C ASN A 35 -6.96 11.20 4.35
N ILE A 36 -7.47 10.00 4.65
CA ILE A 36 -6.72 8.74 4.63
C ILE A 36 -7.55 7.67 3.93
N VAL A 37 -6.92 6.98 2.99
CA VAL A 37 -7.47 5.79 2.32
C VAL A 37 -6.59 4.60 2.66
N GLY A 38 -7.05 3.73 3.56
CA GLY A 38 -6.33 2.49 3.90
C GLY A 38 -6.79 1.31 3.05
N VAL A 39 -5.86 0.50 2.53
CA VAL A 39 -6.12 -0.76 1.81
C VAL A 39 -5.35 -1.88 2.52
N THR A 40 -6.03 -2.97 2.89
CA THR A 40 -5.41 -4.10 3.60
C THR A 40 -6.06 -5.42 3.21
N THR A 41 -5.32 -6.52 3.26
CA THR A 41 -5.86 -7.88 3.09
C THR A 41 -6.49 -8.45 4.36
N THR A 42 -6.08 -7.93 5.53
CA THR A 42 -6.53 -8.38 6.84
C THR A 42 -6.82 -7.21 7.77
N THR A 43 -7.78 -7.40 8.68
CA THR A 43 -8.06 -6.46 9.78
C THR A 43 -7.88 -7.08 11.15
N ARG A 44 -7.64 -8.40 11.21
CA ARG A 44 -7.53 -9.18 12.44
C ARG A 44 -6.49 -10.28 12.28
N GLU A 45 -5.82 -10.67 13.36
CA GLU A 45 -4.77 -11.69 13.31
C GLU A 45 -5.28 -13.06 12.85
N ASP A 46 -6.51 -13.42 13.20
CA ASP A 46 -7.15 -14.69 12.81
C ASP A 46 -7.57 -14.75 11.32
N GLU A 47 -7.50 -13.63 10.61
CA GLU A 47 -7.78 -13.55 9.17
C GLU A 47 -6.51 -13.67 8.31
N VAL A 48 -5.33 -13.73 8.94
CA VAL A 48 -4.06 -13.87 8.22
C VAL A 48 -4.03 -15.23 7.53
N LEU A 49 -3.81 -15.21 6.21
CA LEU A 49 -3.75 -16.43 5.42
C LEU A 49 -2.53 -17.27 5.82
N ASN A 50 -2.77 -18.58 6.01
CA ASN A 50 -1.70 -19.56 6.09
C ASN A 50 -1.25 -19.93 4.66
N LEU A 51 -0.13 -19.34 4.21
CA LEU A 51 0.39 -19.56 2.87
C LEU A 51 0.77 -21.02 2.64
N SER A 52 1.28 -21.73 3.66
CA SER A 52 1.65 -23.14 3.57
C SER A 52 0.45 -24.06 3.33
N GLU A 53 -0.66 -23.80 4.01
CA GLU A 53 -1.90 -24.53 3.75
C GLU A 53 -2.45 -24.22 2.36
N LEU A 54 -2.39 -22.96 1.93
CA LEU A 54 -2.88 -22.53 0.63
C LEU A 54 -2.02 -23.08 -0.52
N SER A 55 -0.70 -23.14 -0.34
CA SER A 55 0.25 -23.76 -1.25
C SER A 55 -0.14 -25.21 -1.56
N LYS A 56 -0.43 -26.00 -0.52
CA LYS A 56 -0.89 -27.39 -0.67
C LYS A 56 -2.22 -27.50 -1.41
N LYS A 57 -3.16 -26.59 -1.15
CA LYS A 57 -4.49 -26.60 -1.79
C LYS A 57 -4.44 -26.19 -3.25
N LEU A 58 -3.59 -25.21 -3.60
CA LEU A 58 -3.51 -24.65 -4.95
C LEU A 58 -2.43 -25.30 -5.82
N GLY A 59 -1.54 -26.11 -5.23
CA GLY A 59 -0.39 -26.67 -5.95
C GLY A 59 0.61 -25.60 -6.39
N MET A 60 0.69 -24.49 -5.65
CA MET A 60 1.53 -23.33 -5.95
C MET A 60 2.56 -23.12 -4.85
N ASP A 61 3.73 -22.60 -5.19
CA ASP A 61 4.73 -22.21 -4.21
C ASP A 61 4.25 -21.03 -3.33
N GLU A 62 4.67 -21.00 -2.05
CA GLU A 62 4.27 -19.94 -1.10
C GLU A 62 4.71 -18.54 -1.57
N GLU A 63 5.91 -18.44 -2.16
CA GLU A 63 6.43 -17.18 -2.72
C GLU A 63 5.57 -16.73 -3.90
N ALA A 64 5.18 -17.66 -4.79
CA ALA A 64 4.32 -17.35 -5.91
C ALA A 64 2.95 -16.80 -5.46
N ILE A 65 2.39 -17.35 -4.38
CA ILE A 65 1.15 -16.87 -3.77
C ILE A 65 1.35 -15.46 -3.20
N SER A 66 2.41 -15.24 -2.42
CA SER A 66 2.75 -13.93 -1.85
C SER A 66 2.89 -12.88 -2.96
N VAL A 67 3.65 -13.19 -4.01
CA VAL A 67 3.84 -12.31 -5.17
C VAL A 67 2.52 -11.97 -5.86
N LYS A 68 1.61 -12.94 -6.04
CA LYS A 68 0.28 -12.65 -6.62
C LYS A 68 -0.52 -11.65 -5.78
N ILE A 69 -0.57 -11.85 -4.45
CA ILE A 69 -1.25 -10.92 -3.54
C ILE A 69 -0.63 -9.52 -3.62
N ASN A 70 0.69 -9.42 -3.54
CA ASN A 70 1.40 -8.14 -3.54
C ASN A 70 1.28 -7.40 -4.87
N LYS A 71 1.32 -8.12 -6.01
CA LYS A 71 1.01 -7.55 -7.33
C LYS A 71 -0.42 -7.03 -7.43
N GLY A 72 -1.39 -7.74 -6.86
CA GLY A 72 -2.78 -7.29 -6.79
C GLY A 72 -2.93 -6.01 -5.97
N LEU A 73 -2.27 -5.91 -4.81
CA LEU A 73 -2.23 -4.69 -4.01
C LEU A 73 -1.56 -3.53 -4.76
N ALA A 74 -0.42 -3.78 -5.40
CA ALA A 74 0.23 -2.80 -6.26
C ALA A 74 -0.67 -2.37 -7.43
N LYS A 75 -1.47 -3.29 -7.99
CA LYS A 75 -2.49 -3.01 -9.01
C LYS A 75 -3.50 -1.98 -8.51
N ILE A 76 -4.04 -2.23 -7.32
CA ILE A 76 -4.97 -1.33 -6.65
C ILE A 76 -4.31 0.03 -6.35
N THR A 77 -3.07 0.06 -5.84
CA THR A 77 -2.38 1.31 -5.48
C THR A 77 -2.21 2.26 -6.67
N GLU A 78 -1.70 1.78 -7.80
CA GLU A 78 -1.56 2.64 -9.00
C GLU A 78 -2.91 3.17 -9.47
N LEU A 79 -3.92 2.30 -9.61
CA LEU A 79 -5.22 2.69 -10.12
C LEU A 79 -5.92 3.66 -9.16
N ALA A 80 -5.72 3.50 -7.84
CA ALA A 80 -6.21 4.44 -6.84
C ALA A 80 -5.52 5.81 -6.97
N LEU A 81 -4.20 5.85 -7.20
CA LEU A 81 -3.48 7.10 -7.43
C LEU A 81 -3.94 7.80 -8.71
N GLU A 82 -4.08 7.06 -9.81
CA GLU A 82 -4.58 7.57 -11.10
C GLU A 82 -6.01 8.12 -10.95
N LEU A 83 -6.91 7.36 -10.32
CA LEU A 83 -8.28 7.77 -10.05
C LEU A 83 -8.38 9.01 -9.15
N SER A 84 -7.44 9.16 -8.21
CA SER A 84 -7.46 10.27 -7.26
C SER A 84 -7.19 11.63 -7.88
N ASN A 85 -6.70 11.68 -9.12
CA ASN A 85 -6.32 12.91 -9.81
C ASN A 85 -5.45 13.83 -8.93
N SER A 86 -4.39 13.27 -8.35
CA SER A 86 -3.44 13.94 -7.44
C SER A 86 -3.96 14.32 -6.05
N SER A 87 -5.18 13.92 -5.66
CA SER A 87 -5.66 14.15 -4.28
C SER A 87 -4.99 13.25 -3.25
N ILE A 88 -4.50 12.07 -3.64
CA ILE A 88 -3.62 11.25 -2.80
C ILE A 88 -2.19 11.77 -2.97
N GLY A 89 -1.74 12.56 -1.98
CA GLY A 89 -0.43 13.21 -2.02
C GLY A 89 0.73 12.45 -1.39
N ALA A 90 0.49 11.27 -0.81
CA ALA A 90 1.54 10.48 -0.15
C ALA A 90 1.14 9.00 -0.01
N LEU A 91 2.14 8.12 0.14
CA LEU A 91 1.93 6.70 0.37
C LEU A 91 2.52 6.22 1.70
N TYR A 92 1.86 5.22 2.27
CA TYR A 92 2.39 4.40 3.35
C TYR A 92 2.29 2.93 2.94
N THR A 93 3.38 2.19 3.07
CA THR A 93 3.40 0.73 2.85
C THR A 93 3.98 0.01 4.07
N SER A 94 3.46 -1.18 4.36
CA SER A 94 3.90 -2.01 5.48
C SER A 94 4.15 -3.44 5.00
N GLY A 95 5.40 -3.87 5.05
CA GLY A 95 5.89 -5.12 4.47
C GLY A 95 6.85 -4.85 3.31
N GLY A 96 7.94 -5.61 3.24
CA GLY A 96 8.95 -5.48 2.19
C GLY A 96 8.37 -5.81 0.81
N ASP A 97 7.72 -6.96 0.70
CA ASP A 97 7.22 -7.48 -0.58
C ASP A 97 6.17 -6.57 -1.22
N VAL A 98 5.21 -6.07 -0.43
CA VAL A 98 4.22 -5.10 -0.93
C VAL A 98 4.88 -3.79 -1.35
N THR A 99 5.87 -3.31 -0.60
CA THR A 99 6.61 -2.09 -0.93
C THR A 99 7.35 -2.25 -2.25
N MET A 100 8.04 -3.39 -2.43
CA MET A 100 8.78 -3.70 -3.64
C MET A 100 7.86 -3.82 -4.87
N GLU A 101 6.74 -4.53 -4.77
CA GLU A 101 5.79 -4.66 -5.89
C GLU A 101 5.11 -3.32 -6.21
N VAL A 102 4.77 -2.50 -5.21
CA VAL A 102 4.27 -1.13 -5.43
C VAL A 102 5.31 -0.28 -6.16
N MET A 103 6.55 -0.24 -5.69
CA MET A 103 7.62 0.53 -6.33
C MET A 103 7.86 0.08 -7.77
N LYS A 104 8.02 -1.23 -8.00
CA LYS A 104 8.19 -1.80 -9.33
C LYS A 104 7.06 -1.41 -10.28
N ARG A 105 5.82 -1.46 -9.78
CA ARG A 105 4.65 -1.16 -10.58
C ARG A 105 4.48 0.32 -10.90
N LEU A 106 4.90 1.19 -9.98
CA LEU A 106 4.92 2.64 -10.19
C LEU A 106 6.18 3.12 -10.94
N GLY A 107 7.10 2.21 -11.28
CA GLY A 107 8.38 2.53 -11.91
C GLY A 107 9.35 3.30 -11.01
N VAL A 108 9.17 3.22 -9.69
CA VAL A 108 10.02 3.89 -8.70
C VAL A 108 11.35 3.15 -8.61
N GLU A 109 12.45 3.88 -8.79
CA GLU A 109 13.81 3.32 -8.81
C GLU A 109 14.41 3.23 -7.40
N GLY A 110 13.92 4.06 -6.48
CA GLY A 110 14.40 4.08 -5.11
C GLY A 110 13.63 5.05 -4.23
N ILE A 111 14.00 5.09 -2.95
CA ILE A 111 13.48 6.05 -1.98
C ILE A 111 14.65 6.87 -1.46
N ASP A 112 14.58 8.18 -1.66
CA ASP A 112 15.48 9.15 -1.05
C ASP A 112 15.08 9.31 0.43
N ILE A 113 15.76 8.57 1.30
CA ILE A 113 15.47 8.51 2.74
C ILE A 113 15.79 9.85 3.38
N LYS A 114 14.80 10.42 4.07
CA LYS A 114 14.89 11.74 4.72
C LYS A 114 14.89 11.67 6.23
N ASP A 115 14.22 10.67 6.80
CA ASP A 115 14.16 10.51 8.24
C ASP A 115 13.82 9.05 8.61
N GLU A 116 14.12 8.69 9.84
CA GLU A 116 13.70 7.44 10.47
C GLU A 116 12.74 7.76 11.60
N ILE A 117 11.47 7.34 11.46
CA ILE A 117 10.41 7.67 12.42
C ILE A 117 10.55 6.78 13.66
N ILE A 118 10.77 5.49 13.42
CA ILE A 118 11.18 4.47 14.39
C ILE A 118 12.12 3.50 13.67
N PRO A 119 12.91 2.66 14.37
CA PRO A 119 13.79 1.69 13.73
C PRO A 119 13.07 0.87 12.65
N LEU A 120 13.59 0.89 11.42
CA LEU A 120 13.02 0.17 10.26
C LEU A 120 11.64 0.68 9.78
N ALA A 121 11.27 1.91 10.15
CA ALA A 121 10.17 2.68 9.55
C ALA A 121 10.69 4.04 9.10
N VAL A 122 10.90 4.20 7.79
CA VAL A 122 11.57 5.36 7.22
C VAL A 122 10.61 6.23 6.42
N TYR A 123 10.82 7.55 6.52
CA TYR A 123 10.22 8.54 5.66
C TYR A 123 11.20 8.92 4.55
N GLY A 124 10.69 9.05 3.33
CA GLY A 124 11.46 9.51 2.20
C GLY A 124 10.61 9.97 1.04
N ARG A 125 11.24 10.06 -0.13
CA ARG A 125 10.58 10.43 -1.38
C ARG A 125 10.93 9.46 -2.49
N PHE A 126 9.96 9.20 -3.36
CA PHE A 126 10.19 8.40 -4.55
C PHE A 126 11.17 9.07 -5.51
N ILE A 127 12.12 8.25 -6.00
CA ILE A 127 13.05 8.58 -7.08
C ILE A 127 12.53 7.92 -8.35
N GLY A 128 12.38 8.71 -9.43
CA GLY A 128 11.87 8.22 -10.71
C GLY A 128 10.39 7.82 -10.70
N GLY A 129 9.98 7.08 -11.72
CA GLY A 129 8.63 6.53 -11.85
C GLY A 129 7.54 7.53 -12.20
N LYS A 130 6.29 7.07 -12.08
CA LYS A 130 5.07 7.84 -12.39
C LYS A 130 4.83 9.02 -11.43
N TYR A 131 5.37 8.93 -10.21
CA TYR A 131 5.10 9.87 -9.12
C TYR A 131 6.41 10.34 -8.45
N PRO A 132 7.29 11.03 -9.20
CA PRO A 132 8.57 11.48 -8.66
C PRO A 132 8.36 12.45 -7.49
N ASN A 133 9.26 12.40 -6.51
CA ASN A 133 9.20 13.20 -5.27
C ASN A 133 7.98 12.94 -4.37
N MET A 134 7.12 11.97 -4.67
CA MET A 134 5.99 11.64 -3.82
C MET A 134 6.49 11.23 -2.43
N PRO A 135 6.01 11.89 -1.35
CA PRO A 135 6.26 11.48 0.02
C PRO A 135 5.82 10.04 0.26
N ALA A 136 6.70 9.24 0.84
CA ALA A 136 6.40 7.86 1.16
C ALA A 136 6.97 7.48 2.53
N ILE A 137 6.24 6.62 3.24
CA ILE A 137 6.75 5.88 4.39
C ILE A 137 6.73 4.39 4.08
N THR A 138 7.82 3.71 4.39
CA THR A 138 7.90 2.25 4.34
C THR A 138 8.20 1.73 5.72
N LYS A 139 7.54 0.64 6.11
CA LYS A 139 7.73 -0.03 7.39
C LYS A 139 7.94 -1.52 7.19
N GLY A 140 8.91 -2.12 7.88
CA GLY A 140 9.04 -3.57 7.93
C GLY A 140 7.77 -4.25 8.51
N GLY A 141 7.40 -5.43 8.03
CA GLY A 141 6.11 -6.07 8.36
C GLY A 141 5.90 -6.26 9.87
N LEU A 142 6.95 -6.68 10.58
CA LEU A 142 6.95 -7.00 12.02
C LEU A 142 7.35 -5.81 12.92
N ILE A 143 7.53 -4.63 12.33
CA ILE A 143 8.11 -3.48 13.03
C ILE A 143 7.02 -2.64 13.68
N GLY A 144 7.29 -2.18 14.91
CA GLY A 144 6.46 -1.25 15.66
C GLY A 144 5.39 -1.92 16.53
N ASP A 145 4.54 -1.07 17.10
CA ASP A 145 3.45 -1.40 18.00
C ASP A 145 2.09 -0.88 17.47
N LYS A 146 1.04 -1.02 18.29
CA LYS A 146 -0.31 -0.53 17.97
C LYS A 146 -0.41 0.98 17.68
N LYS A 147 0.59 1.78 18.06
CA LYS A 147 0.62 3.24 17.82
C LYS A 147 1.41 3.62 16.58
N THR A 148 2.25 2.72 16.07
CA THR A 148 3.20 3.00 15.00
C THR A 148 2.52 3.49 13.71
N LEU A 149 1.39 2.90 13.32
CA LEU A 149 0.65 3.36 12.14
C LEU A 149 0.18 4.81 12.33
N SER A 150 -0.40 5.15 13.48
CA SER A 150 -0.84 6.52 13.77
C SER A 150 0.34 7.48 13.71
N LEU A 151 1.44 7.14 14.38
CA LEU A 151 2.66 7.95 14.39
C LEU A 151 3.19 8.22 12.98
N CYS A 152 3.24 7.19 12.13
CA CYS A 152 3.68 7.33 10.74
C CYS A 152 2.75 8.26 9.94
N ILE A 153 1.44 8.11 10.09
CA ILE A 153 0.46 8.92 9.37
C ILE A 153 0.50 10.38 9.85
N ASP A 154 0.60 10.63 11.16
CA ASP A 154 0.72 11.98 11.72
C ASP A 154 2.01 12.67 11.25
N TYR A 155 3.11 11.91 11.22
CA TYR A 155 4.39 12.38 10.67
C TYR A 155 4.24 12.76 9.20
N LEU A 156 3.63 11.88 8.39
CA LEU A 156 3.41 12.11 6.96
C LEU A 156 2.54 13.35 6.73
N ALA A 157 1.43 13.49 7.48
CA ALA A 157 0.52 14.62 7.43
C ALA A 157 1.24 15.96 7.74
N THR A 158 2.16 15.95 8.70
CA THR A 158 2.98 17.11 9.04
C THR A 158 3.94 17.50 7.91
N LYS A 159 4.57 16.51 7.25
CA LYS A 159 5.49 16.76 6.15
C LYS A 159 4.81 17.22 4.86
N ILE A 160 3.60 16.72 4.57
CA ILE A 160 2.87 17.14 3.37
C ILE A 160 2.25 18.53 3.54
N SER A 161 1.77 18.88 4.73
CA SER A 161 1.16 20.19 4.98
C SER A 161 2.17 21.34 4.92
N THR A 162 3.36 21.14 5.47
CA THR A 162 4.44 22.14 5.46
C THR A 162 5.01 22.45 4.07
N GLN A 163 4.89 21.53 3.11
CA GLN A 163 5.31 21.76 1.71
C GLN A 163 4.40 22.74 0.96
N TYR A 164 3.13 22.88 1.34
CA TYR A 164 2.24 23.84 0.70
C TYR A 164 2.57 25.31 1.06
N TYR A 165 3.37 25.55 2.10
CA TYR A 165 3.74 26.89 2.57
C TYR A 165 5.09 27.39 2.04
N ILE A 166 5.78 26.61 1.20
CA ILE A 166 7.02 27.01 0.54
C ILE A 166 6.74 27.07 -0.97
N LYS A 167 5.96 28.07 -1.38
CA LYS A 167 5.84 28.51 -2.78
C LYS A 167 5.77 30.03 -2.81
#